data_AF-A0A9D5UWT9-F1
#
_entry.id   AF-A0A9D5UWT9-F1
#
_cell.length_a   1.000
_cell.length_b   1.000
_cell.length_c   1.000
_cell.angle_alpha   90.00
_cell.angle_beta   90.00
_cell.angle_gamma   90.00
#
_symmetry.space_group_name_H-M   'P 1'
#
loop_
_entity.id
_entity.type
_entity.pdbx_description
1 polymer ?
#
loop_
_entity_poly.entity_id
_entity_poly.type
_entity_poly.pdbx_seq_one_letter_code
_entity_poly.pdbx_strand_id
1 'polypeptide(L)'
;MAILIMGILMTMGIGVLRSTLEHLSLEETRSRLNHFQEIFVHYLRRNQRLPCPDVDDDGNYDGSEDLTGGICTRSSGVLPYAELGLDRHEVMDGWNHFFTYHVSNQTNTAADISLRCPSRHDWTASSVIRESFQGELTVTGSGTVDCAVAVVVSHGPNGDGAHTVDGYRNATVDAGVDELENADDDWTYSSHEFSGNHDDLLVSFSATELMAPLIREGSILAEGVLSSNLEATLTRIQGALFAFAAGRLNDHPGCPALPAWTVDTVYAEGEHVIPPGTKANGYFYEVVVGGTSVEQPTTWPTVVGQIEPEVGGSVQWNTVATVSSRNRHHRHDLPGGATTETSGVDGDVHDPMIGFVPFTTLSLSPSDVTDPWGNPIRYLVDGRCAGDTLVDDGLFFPASCGVSGTAYLLVSGGADGFDASHYSAGISSGCHASDRCVAVTVFELLDRMTSAGISVDTFTGCP
;
A
#
# COMPACT_ATOMS: atom_id res chain seq x y z
N MET A 1 3.98 48.56 -67.98
CA MET A 1 3.18 48.63 -66.73
C MET A 1 2.85 47.25 -66.16
N ALA A 2 2.41 46.28 -66.97
CA ALA A 2 2.12 44.91 -66.48
C ALA A 2 3.31 44.21 -65.79
N ILE A 3 4.53 44.35 -66.34
CA ILE A 3 5.75 43.74 -65.76
C ILE A 3 6.11 44.35 -64.39
N LEU A 4 5.86 45.65 -64.20
CA LEU A 4 6.10 46.34 -62.92
C LEU A 4 5.13 45.82 -61.83
N ILE A 5 3.85 45.67 -62.20
CA ILE A 5 2.81 45.16 -61.30
C ILE A 5 3.08 43.68 -60.95
N MET A 6 3.51 42.88 -61.93
CA MET A 6 3.86 41.48 -61.70
C MET A 6 5.11 41.32 -60.83
N GLY A 7 6.09 42.22 -60.97
CA GLY A 7 7.27 42.27 -60.09
C GLY A 7 6.93 42.61 -58.64
N ILE A 8 6.01 43.56 -58.41
CA ILE A 8 5.55 43.93 -57.05
C ILE A 8 4.71 42.80 -56.43
N LEU A 9 3.85 42.14 -57.22
CA LEU A 9 3.04 41.02 -56.74
C LEU A 9 3.89 39.79 -56.38
N MET A 10 4.96 39.51 -57.13
CA MET A 10 5.87 38.40 -56.82
C MET A 10 6.69 38.65 -55.56
N THR A 11 7.17 39.88 -55.32
CA THR A 11 7.97 40.17 -54.12
C THR A 11 7.12 40.21 -52.83
N MET A 12 5.89 40.72 -52.90
CA MET A 12 4.97 40.69 -51.76
C MET A 12 4.46 39.27 -51.47
N GLY A 13 4.23 38.44 -52.49
CA GLY A 13 3.75 37.06 -52.33
C GLY A 13 4.74 36.13 -51.62
N ILE A 14 6.05 36.32 -51.83
CA ILE A 14 7.09 35.47 -51.20
C ILE A 14 7.17 35.70 -49.69
N GLY A 15 7.01 36.93 -49.22
CA GLY A 15 7.03 37.24 -47.78
C GLY A 15 5.88 36.58 -47.02
N VAL A 16 4.67 36.60 -47.60
CA VAL A 16 3.49 35.95 -47.03
C VAL A 16 3.65 34.42 -47.00
N LEU A 17 4.22 33.83 -48.07
CA LEU A 17 4.46 32.39 -48.12
C LEU A 17 5.44 31.92 -47.04
N ARG A 18 6.54 32.65 -46.80
CA ARG A 18 7.53 32.29 -45.77
C ARG A 18 6.93 32.29 -44.37
N SER A 19 6.23 33.36 -44.01
CA SER A 19 5.52 33.44 -42.73
C SER A 19 4.47 32.33 -42.60
N THR A 20 3.78 31.97 -43.69
CA THR A 20 2.82 30.85 -43.66
C THR A 20 3.52 29.50 -43.39
N LEU A 21 4.67 29.24 -44.03
CA LEU A 21 5.45 28.02 -43.81
C LEU A 21 6.02 27.93 -42.38
N GLU A 22 6.49 29.05 -41.83
CA GLU A 22 6.96 29.13 -40.44
C GLU A 22 5.81 28.83 -39.46
N HIS A 23 4.63 29.40 -39.68
CA HIS A 23 3.45 29.09 -38.87
C HIS A 23 3.07 27.61 -38.94
N LEU A 24 3.13 26.99 -40.12
CA LEU A 24 2.87 25.55 -40.27
C LEU A 24 3.90 24.70 -39.51
N SER A 25 5.17 25.06 -39.63
CA SER A 25 6.28 24.35 -38.95
C SER A 25 6.11 24.45 -37.42
N LEU A 26 5.76 25.63 -36.92
CA LEU A 26 5.50 25.89 -35.50
C LEU A 26 4.28 25.12 -34.97
N GLU A 27 3.17 25.12 -35.72
CA GLU A 27 1.96 24.36 -35.34
C GLU A 27 2.23 22.86 -35.33
N GLU A 28 2.98 22.36 -36.32
CA GLU A 28 3.39 20.95 -36.40
C GLU A 28 4.27 20.56 -35.20
N THR A 29 5.31 21.34 -34.89
CA THR A 29 6.17 21.11 -33.72
C THR A 29 5.37 21.08 -32.43
N ARG A 30 4.47 22.05 -32.20
CA ARG A 30 3.60 22.08 -31.01
C ARG A 30 2.68 20.88 -30.94
N SER A 31 2.12 20.45 -32.07
CA SER A 31 1.27 19.26 -32.12
C SER A 31 2.05 18.01 -31.73
N ARG A 32 3.30 17.85 -32.21
CA ARG A 32 4.18 16.72 -31.87
C ARG A 32 4.59 16.72 -30.40
N LEU A 33 5.00 17.87 -29.86
CA LEU A 33 5.35 18.01 -28.44
C LEU A 33 4.20 17.59 -27.52
N ASN A 34 2.97 18.00 -27.82
CA ASN A 34 1.80 17.62 -27.04
C ASN A 34 1.46 16.11 -27.15
N HIS A 35 1.79 15.48 -28.27
CA HIS A 35 1.52 14.05 -28.48
C HIS A 35 2.48 13.15 -27.68
N PHE A 36 3.70 13.61 -27.39
CA PHE A 36 4.67 12.82 -26.62
C PHE A 36 4.18 12.46 -25.21
N GLN A 37 3.28 13.25 -24.62
CA GLN A 37 2.65 12.89 -23.35
C GLN A 37 1.95 11.52 -23.44
N GLU A 38 1.14 11.31 -24.48
CA GLU A 38 0.36 10.08 -24.65
C GLU A 38 1.29 8.88 -24.91
N ILE A 39 2.36 9.10 -25.66
CA ILE A 39 3.38 8.10 -25.95
C ILE A 39 4.12 7.67 -24.67
N PHE A 40 4.56 8.63 -23.84
CA PHE A 40 5.20 8.31 -22.57
C PHE A 40 4.25 7.61 -21.60
N VAL A 41 2.99 8.04 -21.52
CA VAL A 41 1.96 7.34 -20.73
C VAL A 41 1.81 5.89 -21.17
N HIS A 42 1.77 5.64 -22.48
CA HIS A 42 1.68 4.28 -23.03
C HIS A 42 2.92 3.45 -22.71
N TYR A 43 4.12 4.02 -22.85
CA TYR A 43 5.38 3.35 -22.54
C TYR A 43 5.48 3.01 -21.03
N LEU A 44 5.15 3.97 -20.16
CA LEU A 44 5.10 3.80 -18.70
C LEU A 44 4.19 2.65 -18.29
N ARG A 45 3.00 2.53 -18.91
CA ARG A 45 2.07 1.43 -18.65
C ARG A 45 2.70 0.05 -18.89
N ARG A 46 3.51 -0.08 -19.94
CA ARG A 46 4.09 -1.37 -20.35
C ARG A 46 5.37 -1.70 -19.61
N ASN A 47 6.23 -0.71 -19.41
CA ASN A 47 7.62 -0.93 -18.98
C ASN A 47 7.90 -0.45 -17.55
N GLN A 48 6.96 0.27 -16.92
CA GLN A 48 7.10 0.83 -15.58
C GLN A 48 8.38 1.67 -15.41
N ARG A 49 8.78 2.34 -16.49
CA ARG A 49 9.91 3.27 -16.59
C ARG A 49 9.73 4.11 -17.85
N LEU A 50 10.44 5.21 -17.94
CA LEU A 50 10.67 5.98 -19.15
C LEU A 50 11.87 5.40 -19.92
N PRO A 51 11.90 5.53 -21.25
CA PRO A 51 13.01 5.03 -22.05
C PRO A 51 14.27 5.88 -21.83
N CYS A 52 15.44 5.31 -22.09
CA CYS A 52 16.67 6.10 -22.12
C CYS A 52 16.82 6.84 -23.45
N PRO A 53 17.42 8.04 -23.48
CA PRO A 53 17.69 8.73 -24.73
C PRO A 53 18.57 7.91 -25.67
N ASP A 54 18.39 8.13 -26.98
CA ASP A 54 19.28 7.68 -28.05
C ASP A 54 20.46 8.67 -28.12
N VAL A 55 21.69 8.20 -27.94
CA VAL A 55 22.89 9.03 -27.97
C VAL A 55 23.88 8.57 -29.04
N ASP A 56 24.69 9.51 -29.51
CA ASP A 56 25.62 9.30 -30.62
C ASP A 56 26.85 8.43 -30.28
N ASP A 57 26.89 7.82 -29.09
CA ASP A 57 28.00 6.98 -28.64
C ASP A 57 28.14 5.67 -29.45
N ASP A 58 27.12 5.29 -30.23
CA ASP A 58 27.10 4.11 -31.09
C ASP A 58 27.38 4.41 -32.59
N GLY A 59 27.41 5.69 -32.98
CA GLY A 59 27.71 6.17 -34.32
C GLY A 59 26.51 6.45 -35.24
N ASN A 60 25.26 6.40 -34.77
CA ASN A 60 24.08 6.94 -35.49
C ASN A 60 22.81 6.94 -34.61
N TYR A 61 21.96 7.96 -34.71
CA TYR A 61 20.62 7.97 -34.10
C TYR A 61 19.67 6.94 -34.75
N ASP A 62 19.74 5.69 -34.29
CA ASP A 62 18.96 4.56 -34.80
C ASP A 62 17.54 4.51 -34.20
N GLY A 63 17.26 5.34 -33.20
CA GLY A 63 16.02 5.45 -32.47
C GLY A 63 15.88 4.45 -31.33
N SER A 64 16.90 3.64 -31.05
CA SER A 64 16.93 2.72 -29.92
C SER A 64 17.36 3.48 -28.66
N GLU A 65 16.87 3.04 -27.50
CA GLU A 65 17.37 3.60 -26.24
C GLU A 65 18.80 3.11 -25.93
N ASP A 66 19.64 4.00 -25.40
CA ASP A 66 21.00 3.63 -24.99
C ASP A 66 21.13 3.31 -23.51
N LEU A 67 21.39 2.04 -23.25
CA LEU A 67 21.48 1.46 -21.91
C LEU A 67 22.82 0.76 -21.70
N THR A 68 23.49 1.06 -20.59
CA THR A 68 24.64 0.29 -20.12
C THR A 68 24.31 -0.34 -18.77
N GLY A 69 24.12 -1.66 -18.75
CA GLY A 69 23.79 -2.39 -17.51
C GLY A 69 22.40 -2.09 -16.96
N GLY A 70 21.46 -1.64 -17.81
CA GLY A 70 20.09 -1.28 -17.41
C GLY A 70 19.92 0.15 -16.88
N ILE A 71 20.94 1.00 -17.06
CA ILE A 71 20.94 2.42 -16.71
C ILE A 71 21.23 3.20 -18.00
N CYS A 72 20.65 4.38 -18.18
CA CYS A 72 20.94 5.20 -19.36
C CYS A 72 22.42 5.54 -19.46
N THR A 73 22.97 5.44 -20.67
CA THR A 73 24.35 5.88 -20.95
C THR A 73 24.51 7.38 -20.69
N ARG A 74 23.49 8.18 -21.05
CA ARG A 74 23.37 9.62 -20.76
C ARG A 74 21.91 9.95 -20.42
N SER A 75 21.68 11.04 -19.69
CA SER A 75 20.33 11.49 -19.31
C SER A 75 19.65 12.34 -20.39
N SER A 76 20.42 12.94 -21.30
CA SER A 76 19.97 13.77 -22.43
C SER A 76 20.48 13.21 -23.76
N GLY A 77 19.63 13.25 -24.80
CA GLY A 77 19.93 12.77 -26.15
C GLY A 77 18.77 12.96 -27.11
N VAL A 78 18.75 12.22 -28.21
CA VAL A 78 17.62 12.14 -29.13
C VAL A 78 16.49 11.31 -28.51
N LEU A 79 15.25 11.69 -28.79
CA LEU A 79 14.08 10.90 -28.38
C LEU A 79 14.11 9.50 -29.05
N PRO A 80 14.09 8.40 -28.28
CA PRO A 80 14.30 7.04 -28.79
C PRO A 80 13.06 6.52 -29.54
N TYR A 81 12.91 6.96 -30.79
CA TYR A 81 11.69 6.75 -31.58
C TYR A 81 11.39 5.29 -31.92
N ALA A 82 12.41 4.47 -32.18
CA ALA A 82 12.22 3.05 -32.47
C ALA A 82 11.74 2.28 -31.22
N GLU A 83 12.27 2.61 -30.05
CA GLU A 83 11.83 2.04 -28.76
C GLU A 83 10.40 2.48 -28.40
N LEU A 84 10.04 3.73 -28.72
CA LEU A 84 8.69 4.25 -28.55
C LEU A 84 7.69 3.76 -29.61
N GLY A 85 8.17 3.08 -30.66
CA GLY A 85 7.34 2.58 -31.76
C GLY A 85 6.84 3.68 -32.70
N LEU A 86 7.58 4.79 -32.80
CA LEU A 86 7.33 5.92 -33.66
C LEU A 86 8.17 5.86 -34.94
N ASP A 87 7.66 6.46 -36.00
CA ASP A 87 8.44 6.71 -37.20
C ASP A 87 9.41 7.88 -36.97
N ARG A 88 10.57 7.82 -37.64
CA ARG A 88 11.62 8.84 -37.54
C ARG A 88 11.12 10.27 -37.79
N HIS A 89 10.17 10.45 -38.71
CA HIS A 89 9.63 11.78 -39.03
C HIS A 89 8.75 12.36 -37.91
N GLU A 90 8.21 11.53 -37.03
CA GLU A 90 7.35 11.96 -35.92
C GLU A 90 8.16 12.58 -34.77
N VAL A 91 9.45 12.28 -34.72
CA VAL A 91 10.40 12.82 -33.73
C VAL A 91 11.33 13.90 -34.29
N MET A 92 10.99 14.42 -35.46
CA MET A 92 11.59 15.65 -35.98
C MET A 92 10.68 16.84 -35.64
N ASP A 93 11.23 18.05 -35.55
CA ASP A 93 10.43 19.27 -35.54
C ASP A 93 10.05 19.71 -36.97
N GLY A 94 9.34 20.84 -37.09
CA GLY A 94 8.95 21.41 -38.39
C GLY A 94 10.13 21.86 -39.27
N TRP A 95 11.36 21.86 -38.76
CA TRP A 95 12.58 22.25 -39.47
C TRP A 95 13.51 21.05 -39.77
N ASN A 96 13.06 19.83 -39.47
CA ASN A 96 13.78 18.56 -39.65
C ASN A 96 14.98 18.37 -38.72
N HIS A 97 14.96 18.97 -37.53
CA HIS A 97 15.87 18.61 -36.45
C HIS A 97 15.20 17.60 -35.52
N PHE A 98 15.97 16.69 -34.91
CA PHE A 98 15.42 15.80 -33.90
C PHE A 98 15.09 16.56 -32.62
N PHE A 99 14.02 16.15 -31.93
CA PHE A 99 13.77 16.60 -30.57
C PHE A 99 14.84 16.07 -29.61
N THR A 100 15.38 16.96 -28.77
CA THR A 100 16.20 16.56 -27.61
C THR A 100 15.27 16.11 -26.49
N TYR A 101 15.60 14.98 -25.88
CA TYR A 101 14.89 14.37 -24.77
C TYR A 101 15.82 14.22 -23.57
N HIS A 102 15.40 14.75 -22.43
CA HIS A 102 16.11 14.60 -21.16
C HIS A 102 15.18 13.95 -20.14
N VAL A 103 15.64 12.87 -19.51
CA VAL A 103 14.91 12.10 -18.50
C VAL A 103 15.61 12.13 -17.14
N SER A 104 14.81 12.17 -16.07
CA SER A 104 15.32 12.08 -14.70
C SER A 104 15.79 10.66 -14.37
N ASN A 105 17.05 10.55 -13.94
CA ASN A 105 17.71 9.28 -13.61
C ASN A 105 18.47 9.32 -12.27
N GLN A 106 18.21 10.31 -11.42
CA GLN A 106 18.87 10.58 -10.14
C GLN A 106 20.37 10.85 -10.21
N THR A 107 20.90 11.20 -11.38
CA THR A 107 22.33 11.56 -11.50
C THR A 107 22.60 13.04 -11.22
N ASN A 108 21.56 13.86 -10.99
CA ASN A 108 21.75 15.25 -10.61
C ASN A 108 22.35 15.36 -9.18
N THR A 109 23.61 15.81 -9.14
CA THR A 109 24.39 15.95 -7.90
C THR A 109 24.27 17.33 -7.26
N ALA A 110 23.47 18.26 -7.82
CA ALA A 110 23.26 19.58 -7.25
C ALA A 110 22.63 19.47 -5.85
N ALA A 111 23.29 20.03 -4.83
CA ALA A 111 22.87 19.86 -3.43
C ALA A 111 21.41 20.32 -3.17
N ASP A 112 21.01 21.43 -3.80
CA ASP A 112 19.69 22.00 -3.62
C ASP A 112 18.56 21.17 -4.22
N ILE A 113 18.83 20.25 -5.15
CA ILE A 113 17.77 19.43 -5.75
C ILE A 113 17.12 18.52 -4.71
N SER A 114 17.88 18.10 -3.69
CA SER A 114 17.34 17.31 -2.57
C SER A 114 16.36 18.11 -1.68
N LEU A 115 16.48 19.45 -1.68
CA LEU A 115 15.58 20.35 -0.96
C LEU A 115 14.36 20.74 -1.80
N ARG A 116 14.55 20.97 -3.11
CA ARG A 116 13.46 21.32 -4.05
C ARG A 116 12.59 20.12 -4.39
N CYS A 117 13.22 18.97 -4.62
CA CYS A 117 12.61 17.71 -5.06
C CYS A 117 12.91 16.60 -4.05
N PRO A 118 12.30 16.62 -2.86
CA PRO A 118 12.63 15.69 -1.78
C PRO A 118 12.30 14.22 -2.10
N SER A 119 11.43 13.97 -3.07
CA SER A 119 11.02 12.62 -3.49
C SER A 119 11.56 12.26 -4.88
N ARG A 120 12.73 12.79 -5.26
CA ARG A 120 13.36 12.49 -6.56
C ARG A 120 13.57 10.98 -6.72
N HIS A 121 13.25 10.46 -7.90
CA HIS A 121 13.37 9.05 -8.24
C HIS A 121 13.98 8.85 -9.63
N ASP A 122 14.44 7.64 -9.90
CA ASP A 122 15.05 7.29 -11.19
C ASP A 122 13.92 6.76 -12.06
N TRP A 123 13.55 7.55 -13.06
CA TRP A 123 12.45 7.21 -13.95
C TRP A 123 12.87 6.27 -15.07
N THR A 124 14.16 5.94 -15.17
CA THR A 124 14.74 5.12 -16.24
C THR A 124 15.02 3.69 -15.80
N ALA A 125 15.14 3.44 -14.50
CA ALA A 125 15.26 2.11 -13.95
C ALA A 125 13.89 1.42 -13.80
N SER A 126 13.79 0.17 -14.25
CA SER A 126 12.57 -0.64 -14.06
C SER A 126 12.34 -0.89 -12.57
N SER A 127 11.33 -0.23 -12.01
CA SER A 127 10.93 -0.33 -10.61
C SER A 127 9.49 0.14 -10.43
N VAL A 128 8.93 0.00 -9.22
CA VAL A 128 7.57 0.48 -8.94
C VAL A 128 7.54 2.01 -9.01
N ILE A 129 6.85 2.58 -10.01
CA ILE A 129 6.61 4.02 -10.11
C ILE A 129 5.44 4.43 -9.21
N ARG A 130 5.59 5.55 -8.48
CA ARG A 130 4.58 6.10 -7.55
C ARG A 130 4.28 7.56 -7.89
N GLU A 131 3.06 8.01 -7.61
CA GLU A 131 2.65 9.42 -7.85
C GLU A 131 3.44 10.40 -6.97
N SER A 132 3.90 9.95 -5.80
CA SER A 132 4.75 10.71 -4.90
C SER A 132 6.19 10.86 -5.42
N PHE A 133 6.59 10.11 -6.44
CA PHE A 133 7.91 10.26 -7.03
C PHE A 133 7.99 11.53 -7.86
N GLN A 134 9.16 12.16 -7.82
CA GLN A 134 9.46 13.39 -8.50
C GLN A 134 10.65 13.17 -9.43
N GLY A 135 10.81 14.06 -10.41
CA GLY A 135 12.04 14.12 -11.19
C GLY A 135 13.02 15.13 -10.59
N GLU A 136 13.97 15.53 -11.42
CA GLU A 136 15.05 16.43 -11.02
C GLU A 136 15.36 17.52 -12.05
N LEU A 137 14.58 17.58 -13.14
CA LEU A 137 14.66 18.64 -14.15
C LEU A 137 13.92 19.90 -13.67
N THR A 138 14.47 21.06 -13.99
CA THR A 138 13.87 22.36 -13.68
C THR A 138 13.64 23.13 -14.98
N VAL A 139 12.43 23.62 -15.18
CA VAL A 139 12.12 24.54 -16.29
C VAL A 139 11.82 25.91 -15.72
N THR A 140 12.44 26.94 -16.27
CA THR A 140 12.27 28.34 -15.89
C THR A 140 11.65 29.16 -17.02
N GLY A 141 11.29 30.43 -16.78
CA GLY A 141 10.70 31.31 -17.80
C GLY A 141 9.18 31.48 -17.70
N SER A 142 8.46 31.28 -18.82
CA SER A 142 7.01 31.52 -18.98
C SER A 142 6.13 30.66 -18.06
N GLY A 143 6.67 29.57 -17.52
CA GLY A 143 6.11 28.81 -16.41
C GLY A 143 7.21 28.04 -15.70
N THR A 144 7.43 28.31 -14.41
CA THR A 144 8.40 27.55 -13.63
C THR A 144 7.82 26.19 -13.27
N VAL A 145 8.49 25.12 -13.72
CA VAL A 145 8.18 23.74 -13.36
C VAL A 145 9.39 23.16 -12.67
N ASP A 146 9.26 22.92 -11.37
CA ASP A 146 10.27 22.19 -10.60
C ASP A 146 9.99 20.69 -10.64
N CYS A 147 11.05 19.89 -10.57
CA CYS A 147 10.99 18.44 -10.41
C CYS A 147 10.29 17.69 -11.55
N ALA A 148 10.43 18.19 -12.79
CA ALA A 148 9.95 17.49 -13.97
C ALA A 148 10.71 16.16 -14.14
N VAL A 149 9.99 15.13 -14.60
CA VAL A 149 10.51 13.77 -14.81
C VAL A 149 11.12 13.60 -16.19
N ALA A 150 10.66 14.41 -17.15
CA ALA A 150 11.23 14.49 -18.48
C ALA A 150 10.99 15.87 -19.11
N VAL A 151 11.86 16.28 -20.02
CA VAL A 151 11.74 17.46 -20.86
C VAL A 151 12.02 17.05 -22.31
N VAL A 152 11.22 17.58 -23.23
CA VAL A 152 11.45 17.44 -24.68
C VAL A 152 11.57 18.83 -25.29
N VAL A 153 12.62 19.05 -26.08
CA VAL A 153 12.99 20.35 -26.66
C VAL A 153 13.09 20.24 -28.19
N SER A 154 12.49 21.21 -28.89
CA SER A 154 12.79 21.56 -30.28
C SER A 154 13.68 22.80 -30.27
N HIS A 155 14.75 22.75 -31.06
CA HIS A 155 15.74 23.82 -31.24
C HIS A 155 15.37 24.78 -32.38
N GLY A 156 14.09 24.81 -32.76
CA GLY A 156 13.56 25.80 -33.68
C GLY A 156 14.18 25.85 -35.10
N PRO A 157 13.90 26.95 -35.83
CA PRO A 157 14.46 27.25 -37.14
C PRO A 157 15.99 27.39 -37.20
N ASN A 158 16.64 27.94 -36.17
CA ASN A 158 18.09 28.10 -36.16
C ASN A 158 18.82 26.74 -35.97
N GLY A 159 18.18 25.80 -35.26
CA GLY A 159 18.72 24.48 -34.98
C GLY A 159 19.95 24.51 -34.07
N ASP A 160 20.17 25.57 -33.29
CA ASP A 160 21.35 25.70 -32.44
C ASP A 160 21.30 24.67 -31.31
N GLY A 161 22.28 23.76 -31.23
CA GLY A 161 22.24 22.66 -30.26
C GLY A 161 21.38 21.45 -30.67
N ALA A 162 20.77 21.48 -31.84
CA ALA A 162 19.90 20.42 -32.33
C ALA A 162 20.67 19.19 -32.82
N HIS A 163 20.07 18.01 -32.67
CA HIS A 163 20.57 16.78 -33.27
C HIS A 163 20.06 16.64 -34.71
N THR A 164 20.98 16.35 -35.63
CA THR A 164 20.68 16.27 -37.06
C THR A 164 20.54 14.83 -37.53
N VAL A 165 19.88 14.66 -38.69
CA VAL A 165 19.73 13.36 -39.37
C VAL A 165 21.04 12.70 -39.77
N ASP A 166 22.12 13.48 -39.86
CA ASP A 166 23.46 13.03 -40.22
C ASP A 166 24.25 12.52 -39.00
N GLY A 167 23.63 12.47 -37.82
CA GLY A 167 24.23 11.88 -36.62
C GLY A 167 25.17 12.81 -35.86
N TYR A 168 25.06 14.13 -36.06
CA TYR A 168 25.83 15.11 -35.31
C TYR A 168 24.94 16.20 -34.69
N ARG A 169 25.46 16.83 -33.64
CA ARG A 169 24.83 17.96 -32.96
C ARG A 169 25.31 19.29 -33.55
N ASN A 170 24.39 20.18 -33.87
CA ASN A 170 24.69 21.53 -34.34
C ASN A 170 25.39 22.35 -33.23
N ALA A 171 26.34 23.20 -33.63
CA ALA A 171 26.98 24.12 -32.70
C ALA A 171 26.03 25.28 -32.36
N THR A 172 26.12 25.80 -31.14
CA THR A 172 25.38 26.99 -30.69
C THR A 172 26.16 28.25 -31.08
N VAL A 173 25.88 28.80 -32.27
CA VAL A 173 26.68 29.90 -32.85
C VAL A 173 26.02 31.26 -32.62
N ASP A 174 24.69 31.31 -32.71
CA ASP A 174 23.90 32.53 -32.59
C ASP A 174 22.85 32.44 -31.47
N ALA A 175 22.90 31.38 -30.66
CA ALA A 175 22.01 31.13 -29.53
C ALA A 175 21.99 32.27 -28.50
N GLY A 176 20.79 32.71 -28.14
CA GLY A 176 20.54 33.55 -26.97
C GLY A 176 20.88 32.83 -25.66
N VAL A 177 20.84 33.54 -24.52
CA VAL A 177 21.10 32.92 -23.20
C VAL A 177 20.13 31.77 -22.92
N ASP A 178 18.86 31.95 -23.27
CA ASP A 178 17.82 30.95 -23.06
C ASP A 178 17.95 29.74 -24.02
N GLU A 179 18.41 29.96 -25.25
CA GLU A 179 18.67 28.86 -26.21
C GLU A 179 19.95 28.09 -25.85
N LEU A 180 20.96 28.79 -25.30
CA LEU A 180 22.15 28.15 -24.75
C LEU A 180 21.82 27.24 -23.58
N GLU A 181 20.91 27.67 -22.70
CA GLU A 181 20.40 26.85 -21.58
C GLU A 181 19.75 25.57 -22.09
N ASN A 182 18.91 25.67 -23.12
CA ASN A 182 18.25 24.50 -23.70
C ASN A 182 19.22 23.55 -24.45
N ALA A 183 20.46 23.98 -24.67
CA ALA A 183 21.46 23.27 -25.44
C ALA A 183 22.71 22.83 -24.64
N ASP A 184 22.81 23.06 -23.34
CA ASP A 184 24.03 22.72 -22.59
C ASP A 184 24.01 21.34 -21.90
N ASP A 185 22.90 20.60 -22.07
CA ASP A 185 22.65 19.26 -21.51
C ASP A 185 22.66 19.22 -19.97
N ASP A 186 22.44 20.36 -19.30
CA ASP A 186 22.29 20.41 -17.86
C ASP A 186 20.84 20.12 -17.40
N TRP A 187 20.58 20.22 -16.09
CA TRP A 187 19.29 19.86 -15.49
C TRP A 187 18.27 20.99 -15.47
N THR A 188 18.57 22.11 -16.12
CA THR A 188 17.79 23.34 -16.15
C THR A 188 17.49 23.73 -17.59
N TYR A 189 16.28 24.20 -17.83
CA TYR A 189 15.80 24.57 -19.16
C TYR A 189 15.07 25.92 -19.10
N SER A 190 15.08 26.66 -20.20
CA SER A 190 14.39 27.94 -20.33
C SER A 190 13.20 27.82 -21.28
N SER A 191 12.02 28.15 -20.78
CA SER A 191 10.77 28.17 -21.55
C SER A 191 10.33 29.59 -21.83
N HIS A 192 10.25 29.96 -23.11
CA HIS A 192 9.70 31.24 -23.54
C HIS A 192 8.77 31.09 -24.73
N GLU A 193 7.91 32.09 -24.96
CA GLU A 193 7.09 32.14 -26.17
C GLU A 193 8.00 32.31 -27.39
N PHE A 194 7.65 31.61 -28.47
CA PHE A 194 8.39 31.68 -29.74
C PHE A 194 8.57 33.13 -30.18
N SER A 195 9.83 33.54 -30.38
CA SER A 195 10.20 34.89 -30.76
C SER A 195 11.45 34.88 -31.63
N GLY A 196 11.80 36.02 -32.24
CA GLY A 196 12.97 36.09 -33.12
C GLY A 196 14.33 35.88 -32.44
N ASN A 197 14.39 35.83 -31.10
CA ASN A 197 15.62 35.63 -30.31
C ASN A 197 15.53 34.41 -29.37
N HIS A 198 14.42 33.68 -29.43
CA HIS A 198 14.17 32.45 -28.69
C HIS A 198 13.16 31.67 -29.51
N ASP A 199 13.68 30.85 -30.41
CA ASP A 199 12.89 30.07 -31.35
C ASP A 199 12.71 28.60 -30.91
N ASP A 200 13.35 28.22 -29.81
CA ASP A 200 13.14 26.98 -29.09
C ASP A 200 11.73 26.82 -28.55
N LEU A 201 11.28 25.57 -28.50
CA LEU A 201 10.02 25.16 -27.88
C LEU A 201 10.27 23.93 -27.05
N LEU A 202 9.72 23.89 -25.85
CA LEU A 202 9.82 22.71 -25.00
C LEU A 202 8.51 22.39 -24.32
N VAL A 203 8.42 21.14 -23.90
CA VAL A 203 7.38 20.66 -22.98
C VAL A 203 8.08 19.88 -21.86
N SER A 204 7.66 20.13 -20.64
CA SER A 204 8.07 19.34 -19.48
C SER A 204 6.93 18.45 -19.02
N PHE A 205 7.28 17.32 -18.45
CA PHE A 205 6.34 16.35 -17.92
C PHE A 205 6.61 16.16 -16.44
N SER A 206 5.57 16.30 -15.62
CA SER A 206 5.60 15.92 -14.21
C SER A 206 5.12 14.48 -14.01
N ALA A 207 5.49 13.87 -12.89
CA ALA A 207 4.99 12.56 -12.49
C ALA A 207 3.45 12.52 -12.45
N THR A 208 2.83 13.55 -11.89
CA THR A 208 1.37 13.67 -11.80
C THR A 208 0.71 13.68 -13.18
N GLU A 209 1.27 14.40 -14.15
CA GLU A 209 0.69 14.50 -15.50
C GLU A 209 0.76 13.18 -16.28
N LEU A 210 1.85 12.43 -16.12
CA LEU A 210 2.02 11.13 -16.77
C LEU A 210 1.25 10.02 -16.06
N MET A 211 1.05 10.11 -14.74
CA MET A 211 0.33 9.09 -13.98
C MET A 211 -1.19 9.31 -13.96
N ALA A 212 -1.67 10.55 -14.09
CA ALA A 212 -3.10 10.86 -14.00
C ALA A 212 -4.01 10.05 -14.96
N PRO A 213 -3.66 9.83 -16.25
CA PRO A 213 -4.45 8.99 -17.15
C PRO A 213 -4.47 7.53 -16.69
N LEU A 214 -3.32 7.00 -16.26
CA LEU A 214 -3.18 5.63 -15.82
C LEU A 214 -3.98 5.34 -14.54
N ILE A 215 -4.07 6.35 -13.65
CA ILE A 215 -4.90 6.34 -12.44
C ILE A 215 -6.39 6.32 -12.80
N ARG A 216 -6.83 7.21 -13.70
CA ARG A 216 -8.23 7.30 -14.13
C ARG A 216 -8.73 6.02 -14.79
N GLU A 217 -7.87 5.35 -15.56
CA GLU A 217 -8.18 4.09 -16.23
C GLU A 217 -8.06 2.86 -15.30
N GLY A 218 -7.58 3.04 -14.07
CA GLY A 218 -7.43 1.96 -13.09
C GLY A 218 -6.27 1.00 -13.38
N SER A 219 -5.37 1.35 -14.30
CA SER A 219 -4.17 0.56 -14.61
C SER A 219 -3.04 0.73 -13.58
N ILE A 220 -3.08 1.82 -12.81
CA ILE A 220 -2.31 2.02 -11.58
C ILE A 220 -3.25 2.69 -10.57
N LEU A 221 -3.11 2.44 -9.28
CA LEU A 221 -3.98 3.05 -8.25
C LEU A 221 -3.24 4.20 -7.56
N ALA A 222 -3.90 5.34 -7.34
CA ALA A 222 -3.33 6.52 -6.67
C ALA A 222 -3.21 6.32 -5.15
N GLU A 223 -2.13 6.83 -4.53
CA GLU A 223 -1.78 6.58 -3.12
C GLU A 223 -2.89 7.00 -2.12
N GLY A 224 -3.65 8.05 -2.41
CA GLY A 224 -4.79 8.48 -1.57
C GLY A 224 -6.06 7.61 -1.69
N VAL A 225 -6.24 6.94 -2.84
CA VAL A 225 -7.32 5.98 -3.06
C VAL A 225 -6.92 4.61 -2.51
N LEU A 226 -5.63 4.28 -2.64
CA LEU A 226 -4.98 3.11 -2.04
C LEU A 226 -5.11 3.11 -0.52
N SER A 227 -4.81 4.23 0.15
CA SER A 227 -4.89 4.32 1.61
C SER A 227 -6.32 4.19 2.14
N SER A 228 -7.30 4.86 1.52
CA SER A 228 -8.71 4.75 1.92
C SER A 228 -9.31 3.37 1.64
N ASN A 229 -8.97 2.74 0.51
CA ASN A 229 -9.38 1.37 0.22
C ASN A 229 -8.68 0.35 1.14
N LEU A 230 -7.38 0.54 1.42
CA LEU A 230 -6.65 -0.32 2.34
C LEU A 230 -7.20 -0.23 3.76
N GLU A 231 -7.51 0.98 4.26
CA GLU A 231 -8.15 1.16 5.56
C GLU A 231 -9.51 0.45 5.63
N ALA A 232 -10.32 0.54 4.57
CA ALA A 232 -11.59 -0.17 4.47
C ALA A 232 -11.41 -1.71 4.46
N THR A 233 -10.42 -2.21 3.73
CA THR A 233 -10.06 -3.64 3.68
C THR A 233 -9.61 -4.13 5.04
N LEU A 234 -8.66 -3.43 5.68
CA LEU A 234 -8.17 -3.81 7.02
C LEU A 234 -9.29 -3.77 8.06
N THR A 235 -10.18 -2.78 8.00
CA THR A 235 -11.36 -2.69 8.89
C THR A 235 -12.34 -3.86 8.66
N ARG A 236 -12.55 -4.28 7.40
CA ARG A 236 -13.41 -5.43 7.06
C ARG A 236 -12.85 -6.73 7.62
N ILE A 237 -11.55 -6.97 7.46
CA ILE A 237 -10.86 -8.15 8.01
C ILE A 237 -10.97 -8.15 9.54
N GLN A 238 -10.73 -7.00 10.16
CA GLN A 238 -10.88 -6.82 11.61
C GLN A 238 -12.30 -7.22 12.05
N GLY A 239 -13.33 -6.69 11.38
CA GLY A 239 -14.74 -7.04 11.58
C GLY A 239 -15.02 -8.54 11.52
N ALA A 240 -14.45 -9.23 10.52
CA ALA A 240 -14.64 -10.66 10.34
C ALA A 240 -13.95 -11.49 11.44
N LEU A 241 -12.74 -11.10 11.84
CA LEU A 241 -12.03 -11.71 12.97
C LEU A 241 -12.84 -11.57 14.27
N PHE A 242 -13.43 -10.39 14.53
CA PHE A 242 -14.32 -10.19 15.67
C PHE A 242 -15.55 -11.11 15.61
N ALA A 243 -16.24 -11.15 14.47
CA ALA A 243 -17.44 -11.97 14.30
C ALA A 243 -17.14 -13.46 14.50
N PHE A 244 -15.99 -13.93 14.02
CA PHE A 244 -15.53 -15.30 14.21
C PHE A 244 -15.27 -15.62 15.69
N ALA A 245 -14.49 -14.77 16.38
CA ALA A 245 -14.19 -14.95 17.81
C ALA A 245 -15.45 -14.92 18.69
N ALA A 246 -16.43 -14.08 18.36
CA ALA A 246 -17.71 -14.02 19.06
C ALA A 246 -18.59 -15.25 18.81
N GLY A 247 -18.39 -15.97 17.69
CA GLY A 247 -19.14 -17.18 17.34
C GLY A 247 -18.55 -18.47 17.90
N ARG A 248 -17.28 -18.48 18.33
CA ARG A 248 -16.57 -19.63 18.90
C ARG A 248 -16.15 -19.38 20.32
N LEU A 249 -17.17 -19.30 21.15
CA LEU A 249 -16.99 -19.16 22.57
C LEU A 249 -16.99 -20.58 23.17
N ASN A 250 -15.80 -21.09 23.50
CA ASN A 250 -15.61 -22.43 24.06
C ASN A 250 -15.35 -22.37 25.58
N ASP A 251 -15.94 -23.31 26.32
CA ASP A 251 -15.60 -23.56 27.73
C ASP A 251 -14.19 -24.18 27.81
N HIS A 252 -13.40 -23.81 28.81
CA HIS A 252 -12.03 -24.32 28.95
C HIS A 252 -12.05 -25.85 29.23
N PRO A 253 -11.47 -26.73 28.37
CA PRO A 253 -11.45 -28.19 28.55
C PRO A 253 -10.82 -28.70 29.85
N GLY A 254 -10.15 -27.82 30.61
CA GLY A 254 -9.61 -28.10 31.94
C GLY A 254 -10.49 -27.71 33.14
N CYS A 255 -11.67 -27.11 32.95
CA CYS A 255 -12.56 -26.83 34.09
C CYS A 255 -13.47 -28.05 34.33
N PRO A 256 -13.30 -28.82 35.43
CA PRO A 256 -14.18 -29.94 35.72
C PRO A 256 -15.61 -29.45 35.96
N ALA A 257 -16.59 -30.22 35.47
CA ALA A 257 -18.00 -29.99 35.77
C ALA A 257 -18.19 -29.91 37.29
N LEU A 258 -18.96 -28.93 37.76
CA LEU A 258 -19.25 -28.83 39.18
C LEU A 258 -19.92 -30.12 39.66
N PRO A 259 -19.41 -30.75 40.73
CA PRO A 259 -20.05 -31.92 41.27
C PRO A 259 -21.46 -31.56 41.75
N ALA A 260 -22.42 -32.40 41.43
CA ALA A 260 -23.75 -32.28 42.02
C ALA A 260 -23.63 -32.52 43.53
N TRP A 261 -24.28 -31.68 44.32
CA TRP A 261 -24.41 -31.92 45.74
C TRP A 261 -25.03 -33.31 45.97
N THR A 262 -24.45 -34.02 46.91
CA THR A 262 -24.83 -35.37 47.33
C THR A 262 -24.96 -35.42 48.85
N VAL A 263 -25.87 -36.26 49.33
CA VAL A 263 -26.10 -36.54 50.76
C VAL A 263 -24.98 -37.40 51.34
N ASP A 264 -24.76 -37.35 52.65
CA ASP A 264 -23.76 -38.14 53.38
C ASP A 264 -22.32 -37.98 52.85
N THR A 265 -22.01 -36.80 52.31
CA THR A 265 -20.73 -36.52 51.65
C THR A 265 -19.96 -35.47 52.43
N VAL A 266 -18.66 -35.71 52.61
CA VAL A 266 -17.76 -34.77 53.28
C VAL A 266 -17.36 -33.69 52.29
N TYR A 267 -17.61 -32.44 52.65
CA TYR A 267 -17.20 -31.27 51.89
C TYR A 267 -16.16 -30.46 52.66
N ALA A 268 -15.08 -30.07 51.97
CA ALA A 268 -14.06 -29.17 52.52
C ALA A 268 -14.44 -27.70 52.26
N GLU A 269 -13.95 -26.80 53.12
CA GLU A 269 -14.07 -25.35 52.90
C GLU A 269 -13.41 -24.97 51.56
N GLY A 270 -14.11 -24.16 50.75
CA GLY A 270 -13.72 -23.77 49.39
C GLY A 270 -14.18 -24.73 48.29
N GLU A 271 -14.81 -25.87 48.60
CA GLU A 271 -15.38 -26.74 47.56
C GLU A 271 -16.63 -26.15 46.93
N HIS A 272 -16.83 -26.42 45.63
CA HIS A 272 -17.96 -25.92 44.87
C HIS A 272 -18.93 -27.03 44.47
N VAL A 273 -20.24 -26.76 44.54
CA VAL A 273 -21.30 -27.71 44.17
C VAL A 273 -22.44 -27.04 43.41
N ILE A 274 -23.23 -27.85 42.71
CA ILE A 274 -24.54 -27.46 42.16
C ILE A 274 -25.69 -28.25 42.82
N PRO A 275 -26.90 -27.69 42.91
CA PRO A 275 -28.07 -28.45 43.36
C PRO A 275 -28.31 -29.66 42.45
N PRO A 276 -28.69 -30.83 42.99
CA PRO A 276 -28.83 -32.03 42.19
C PRO A 276 -30.09 -31.97 41.30
N GLY A 277 -29.94 -32.46 40.06
CA GLY A 277 -30.98 -32.83 39.09
C GLY A 277 -32.31 -32.07 39.17
N THR A 278 -33.25 -32.58 39.97
CA THR A 278 -34.63 -32.06 40.06
C THR A 278 -34.76 -30.72 40.80
N LYS A 279 -33.70 -30.24 41.46
CA LYS A 279 -33.65 -28.95 42.17
C LYS A 279 -32.60 -28.00 41.61
N ALA A 280 -32.05 -28.29 40.43
CA ALA A 280 -31.17 -27.36 39.73
C ALA A 280 -31.88 -26.02 39.53
N ASN A 281 -31.31 -24.95 40.09
CA ASN A 281 -31.88 -23.60 40.05
C ASN A 281 -31.02 -22.63 39.22
N GLY A 282 -29.98 -23.13 38.56
CA GLY A 282 -29.07 -22.33 37.75
C GLY A 282 -28.04 -21.56 38.55
N TYR A 283 -27.78 -21.89 39.82
CA TYR A 283 -26.72 -21.32 40.65
C TYR A 283 -25.72 -22.39 41.12
N PHE A 284 -24.52 -21.95 41.50
CA PHE A 284 -23.55 -22.77 42.21
C PHE A 284 -23.14 -22.16 43.55
N TYR A 285 -22.64 -23.03 44.42
CA TYR A 285 -22.43 -22.74 45.82
C TYR A 285 -21.02 -23.12 46.24
N GLU A 286 -20.43 -22.32 47.12
CA GLU A 286 -19.13 -22.58 47.75
C GLU A 286 -19.35 -22.95 49.22
N VAL A 287 -18.60 -23.94 49.69
CA VAL A 287 -18.58 -24.34 51.09
C VAL A 287 -17.77 -23.33 51.89
N VAL A 288 -18.43 -22.52 52.72
CA VAL A 288 -17.75 -21.56 53.60
C VAL A 288 -17.46 -22.13 54.99
N VAL A 289 -18.08 -23.26 55.33
CA VAL A 289 -17.74 -24.06 56.51
C VAL A 289 -17.83 -25.53 56.13
N GLY A 290 -16.69 -26.24 56.18
CA GLY A 290 -16.61 -27.67 55.85
C GLY A 290 -17.39 -28.57 56.81
N GLY A 291 -17.81 -29.74 56.34
CA GLY A 291 -18.70 -30.62 57.10
C GLY A 291 -19.14 -31.88 56.34
N THR A 292 -20.03 -32.65 56.93
CA THR A 292 -20.71 -33.76 56.23
C THR A 292 -22.14 -33.34 55.93
N SER A 293 -22.55 -33.43 54.67
CA SER A 293 -23.94 -33.19 54.27
C SER A 293 -24.85 -34.28 54.79
N VAL A 294 -26.12 -33.96 55.09
CA VAL A 294 -27.04 -34.94 55.71
C VAL A 294 -28.44 -34.94 55.11
N GLU A 295 -28.98 -33.79 54.73
CA GLU A 295 -30.30 -33.71 54.12
C GLU A 295 -30.31 -32.64 53.04
N GLN A 296 -30.93 -32.98 51.91
CA GLN A 296 -30.98 -32.06 50.78
C GLN A 296 -31.82 -30.83 51.16
N PRO A 297 -31.29 -29.60 50.97
CA PRO A 297 -32.05 -28.38 51.25
C PRO A 297 -33.41 -28.39 50.53
N THR A 298 -34.46 -27.96 51.25
CA THR A 298 -35.82 -27.85 50.70
C THR A 298 -35.85 -26.83 49.56
N THR A 299 -35.13 -25.73 49.73
CA THR A 299 -34.91 -24.66 48.75
C THR A 299 -33.44 -24.22 48.76
N TRP A 300 -32.91 -23.88 47.58
CA TRP A 300 -31.56 -23.33 47.43
C TRP A 300 -31.64 -21.81 47.21
N PRO A 301 -30.84 -21.00 47.94
CA PRO A 301 -30.89 -19.54 47.81
C PRO A 301 -30.41 -19.08 46.43
N THR A 302 -31.01 -18.00 45.92
CA THR A 302 -30.72 -17.46 44.57
C THR A 302 -30.12 -16.06 44.61
N VAL A 303 -29.91 -15.51 45.81
CA VAL A 303 -29.27 -14.20 46.02
C VAL A 303 -27.77 -14.43 46.18
N VAL A 304 -26.97 -13.87 45.27
CA VAL A 304 -25.51 -13.94 45.31
C VAL A 304 -24.97 -13.32 46.61
N GLY A 305 -24.02 -14.02 47.25
CA GLY A 305 -23.41 -13.66 48.54
C GLY A 305 -24.23 -14.09 49.76
N GLN A 306 -25.37 -14.75 49.58
CA GLN A 306 -26.16 -15.28 50.69
C GLN A 306 -25.53 -16.57 51.22
N ILE A 307 -25.16 -16.53 52.50
CA ILE A 307 -24.67 -17.69 53.27
C ILE A 307 -25.82 -18.30 54.05
N GLU A 308 -26.06 -19.60 53.88
CA GLU A 308 -27.02 -20.34 54.71
C GLU A 308 -26.41 -21.63 55.27
N PRO A 309 -26.72 -21.96 56.54
CA PRO A 309 -26.39 -23.27 57.09
C PRO A 309 -27.26 -24.36 56.46
N GLU A 310 -26.67 -25.52 56.21
CA GLU A 310 -27.40 -26.71 55.80
C GLU A 310 -28.39 -27.12 56.90
N VAL A 311 -29.65 -27.36 56.51
CA VAL A 311 -30.69 -27.77 57.46
C VAL A 311 -30.37 -29.19 57.95
N GLY A 312 -30.01 -29.31 59.23
CA GLY A 312 -29.69 -30.59 59.88
C GLY A 312 -28.22 -31.00 59.80
N GLY A 313 -27.41 -30.35 58.95
CA GLY A 313 -25.98 -30.67 58.72
C GLY A 313 -25.01 -29.69 59.37
N SER A 314 -23.71 -29.86 59.10
CA SER A 314 -22.65 -28.96 59.58
C SER A 314 -22.05 -28.06 58.49
N VAL A 315 -22.46 -28.23 57.23
CA VAL A 315 -21.94 -27.46 56.09
C VAL A 315 -22.66 -26.11 56.00
N GLN A 316 -21.93 -25.05 55.64
CA GLN A 316 -22.52 -23.76 55.28
C GLN A 316 -22.19 -23.42 53.83
N TRP A 317 -23.19 -22.93 53.10
CA TRP A 317 -23.10 -22.69 51.66
C TRP A 317 -23.25 -21.20 51.38
N ASN A 318 -22.33 -20.65 50.59
CA ASN A 318 -22.44 -19.33 50.01
C ASN A 318 -22.94 -19.43 48.56
N THR A 319 -23.98 -18.68 48.21
CA THR A 319 -24.43 -18.58 46.81
C THR A 319 -23.43 -17.74 46.03
N VAL A 320 -22.62 -18.37 45.19
CA VAL A 320 -21.51 -17.66 44.51
C VAL A 320 -22.03 -16.88 43.33
N ALA A 321 -22.63 -17.57 42.35
CA ALA A 321 -23.17 -16.97 41.14
C ALA A 321 -24.02 -17.98 40.35
N THR A 322 -24.49 -17.60 39.16
CA THR A 322 -25.25 -18.50 38.30
C THR A 322 -24.33 -19.54 37.63
N VAL A 323 -24.79 -20.75 37.32
CA VAL A 323 -24.01 -21.74 36.54
C VAL A 323 -23.65 -21.16 35.16
N SER A 324 -24.52 -20.33 34.59
CA SER A 324 -24.24 -19.56 33.37
C SER A 324 -23.11 -18.53 33.53
N SER A 325 -22.79 -18.10 34.75
CA SER A 325 -21.67 -17.20 35.02
C SER A 325 -20.32 -17.92 35.05
N ARG A 326 -20.31 -19.24 35.33
CA ARG A 326 -19.10 -20.10 35.25
C ARG A 326 -18.84 -20.58 33.82
N ASN A 327 -19.89 -20.77 33.01
CA ASN A 327 -19.80 -20.94 31.55
C ASN A 327 -19.48 -19.62 30.81
N ARG A 328 -18.96 -18.60 31.50
CA ARG A 328 -18.45 -17.39 30.85
C ARG A 328 -17.08 -17.67 30.28
N HIS A 329 -17.10 -18.25 29.08
CA HIS A 329 -16.09 -18.29 28.04
C HIS A 329 -14.70 -17.78 28.40
N HIS A 330 -13.75 -18.71 28.48
CA HIS A 330 -12.35 -18.46 28.81
C HIS A 330 -11.44 -18.56 27.57
N ARG A 331 -11.96 -18.93 26.39
CA ARG A 331 -11.20 -19.01 25.15
C ARG A 331 -11.89 -18.23 24.03
N HIS A 332 -11.08 -17.48 23.29
CA HIS A 332 -11.48 -16.83 22.05
C HIS A 332 -10.68 -17.47 20.94
N ASP A 333 -11.32 -18.34 20.16
CA ASP A 333 -10.62 -18.97 19.05
C ASP A 333 -10.54 -17.95 17.90
N LEU A 334 -9.33 -17.45 17.64
CA LEU A 334 -9.01 -16.77 16.38
C LEU A 334 -8.31 -17.75 15.43
N PRO A 335 -8.63 -17.70 14.12
CA PRO A 335 -8.17 -18.72 13.19
C PRO A 335 -6.70 -18.50 12.83
N GLY A 336 -5.97 -19.61 12.71
CA GLY A 336 -4.69 -19.63 12.01
C GLY A 336 -4.94 -19.58 10.50
N GLY A 337 -3.92 -19.21 9.75
CA GLY A 337 -3.94 -19.30 8.31
C GLY A 337 -2.74 -20.07 7.81
N ALA A 338 -2.89 -20.69 6.65
CA ALA A 338 -1.80 -21.41 6.02
C ALA A 338 -0.63 -20.48 5.69
N THR A 339 0.55 -21.08 5.48
CA THR A 339 1.74 -20.40 4.95
C THR A 339 1.70 -20.23 3.43
N THR A 340 0.64 -20.71 2.77
CA THR A 340 0.42 -20.62 1.32
C THR A 340 -0.88 -19.88 0.99
N GLU A 341 -0.84 -18.98 0.01
CA GLU A 341 -1.95 -18.07 -0.41
C GLU A 341 -3.23 -18.81 -0.82
N THR A 342 -3.10 -20.07 -1.19
CA THR A 342 -4.18 -20.86 -1.81
C THR A 342 -5.12 -21.51 -0.82
N SER A 343 -4.77 -21.59 0.46
CA SER A 343 -5.51 -22.44 1.39
C SER A 343 -6.90 -21.86 1.70
N GLY A 344 -7.02 -20.56 1.96
CA GLY A 344 -8.28 -19.90 2.36
C GLY A 344 -8.92 -20.43 3.66
N VAL A 345 -8.64 -21.67 4.05
CA VAL A 345 -9.06 -22.36 5.26
C VAL A 345 -7.98 -22.23 6.33
N ASP A 346 -8.37 -22.58 7.56
CA ASP A 346 -7.44 -22.77 8.67
C ASP A 346 -6.33 -23.74 8.24
N GLY A 347 -5.07 -23.37 8.47
CA GLY A 347 -3.91 -24.10 7.92
C GLY A 347 -3.03 -24.66 9.02
N ASP A 348 -2.35 -25.78 8.74
CA ASP A 348 -1.27 -26.30 9.59
C ASP A 348 -0.18 -25.22 9.71
N VAL A 349 -0.12 -24.60 10.89
CA VAL A 349 0.69 -23.43 11.16
C VAL A 349 2.15 -23.85 11.29
N HIS A 350 2.85 -23.97 10.14
CA HIS A 350 4.28 -24.30 10.13
C HIS A 350 5.19 -23.14 10.57
N ASP A 351 4.66 -21.92 10.65
CA ASP A 351 5.27 -20.78 11.36
C ASP A 351 4.19 -20.10 12.23
N PRO A 352 4.22 -20.29 13.57
CA PRO A 352 3.18 -19.79 14.47
C PRO A 352 3.09 -18.27 14.56
N MET A 353 4.02 -17.52 13.95
CA MET A 353 4.12 -16.08 14.16
C MET A 353 3.66 -15.25 12.95
N ILE A 354 3.59 -15.83 11.75
CA ILE A 354 3.23 -15.14 10.50
C ILE A 354 2.39 -16.05 9.60
N GLY A 355 1.24 -15.58 9.12
CA GLY A 355 0.38 -16.33 8.20
C GLY A 355 -0.48 -15.47 7.29
N PHE A 356 -1.18 -16.10 6.34
CA PHE A 356 -2.19 -15.44 5.51
C PHE A 356 -3.53 -15.33 6.23
N VAL A 357 -4.29 -14.26 5.99
CA VAL A 357 -5.65 -14.18 6.55
C VAL A 357 -6.54 -15.30 5.97
N PRO A 358 -7.14 -16.18 6.80
CA PRO A 358 -7.91 -17.33 6.33
C PRO A 358 -9.32 -16.91 5.88
N PHE A 359 -9.41 -16.41 4.66
CA PHE A 359 -10.62 -15.75 4.15
C PHE A 359 -11.87 -16.66 4.14
N THR A 360 -11.77 -17.94 3.79
CA THR A 360 -12.94 -18.84 3.79
C THR A 360 -13.45 -19.12 5.20
N THR A 361 -12.54 -19.29 6.17
CA THR A 361 -12.87 -19.47 7.60
C THR A 361 -13.58 -18.24 8.14
N LEU A 362 -13.17 -17.06 7.68
CA LEU A 362 -13.76 -15.77 8.05
C LEU A 362 -15.00 -15.40 7.23
N SER A 363 -15.48 -16.28 6.34
CA SER A 363 -16.58 -15.98 5.41
C SER A 363 -16.34 -14.75 4.53
N LEU A 364 -15.07 -14.52 4.18
CA LEU A 364 -14.57 -13.51 3.27
C LEU A 364 -14.21 -14.12 1.90
N SER A 365 -14.13 -13.29 0.88
CA SER A 365 -13.59 -13.66 -0.43
C SER A 365 -12.08 -13.39 -0.51
N PRO A 366 -11.35 -14.01 -1.46
CA PRO A 366 -9.94 -13.70 -1.68
C PRO A 366 -9.68 -12.19 -1.90
N SER A 367 -10.58 -11.51 -2.63
CA SER A 367 -10.49 -10.07 -2.86
C SER A 367 -10.67 -9.22 -1.59
N ASP A 368 -11.31 -9.75 -0.55
CA ASP A 368 -11.47 -9.03 0.74
C ASP A 368 -10.21 -9.07 1.60
N VAL A 369 -9.25 -9.95 1.28
CA VAL A 369 -7.99 -10.11 1.99
C VAL A 369 -6.79 -9.79 1.10
N THR A 370 -7.02 -9.10 -0.01
CA THR A 370 -5.97 -8.63 -0.91
C THR A 370 -5.88 -7.11 -0.76
N ASP A 371 -4.66 -6.60 -0.61
CA ASP A 371 -4.42 -5.18 -0.65
C ASP A 371 -4.61 -4.61 -2.07
N PRO A 372 -4.68 -3.29 -2.23
CA PRO A 372 -4.92 -2.72 -3.55
C PRO A 372 -3.82 -2.99 -4.58
N TRP A 373 -2.61 -3.41 -4.18
CA TRP A 373 -1.53 -3.80 -5.08
C TRP A 373 -1.63 -5.25 -5.55
N GLY A 374 -2.69 -5.96 -5.14
CA GLY A 374 -2.89 -7.36 -5.48
C GLY A 374 -2.14 -8.31 -4.56
N ASN A 375 -1.51 -7.80 -3.50
CA ASN A 375 -0.77 -8.61 -2.55
C ASN A 375 -1.71 -9.05 -1.41
N PRO A 376 -1.65 -10.32 -0.98
CA PRO A 376 -2.46 -10.77 0.15
C PRO A 376 -2.02 -10.14 1.47
N ILE A 377 -3.02 -9.79 2.29
CA ILE A 377 -2.82 -9.33 3.65
C ILE A 377 -2.32 -10.48 4.52
N ARG A 378 -1.29 -10.19 5.31
CA ARG A 378 -0.74 -11.11 6.29
C ARG A 378 -1.17 -10.74 7.69
N TYR A 379 -1.13 -11.72 8.57
CA TYR A 379 -1.30 -11.50 9.98
C TYR A 379 -0.04 -11.93 10.71
N LEU A 380 0.27 -11.23 11.79
CA LEU A 380 1.30 -11.61 12.75
C LEU A 380 0.69 -11.78 14.12
N VAL A 381 1.20 -12.76 14.85
CA VAL A 381 0.83 -13.01 16.24
C VAL A 381 2.08 -13.05 17.12
N ASP A 382 1.88 -12.95 18.43
CA ASP A 382 2.93 -13.16 19.41
C ASP A 382 3.09 -14.67 19.66
N GLY A 383 4.29 -15.20 19.43
CA GLY A 383 4.60 -16.62 19.65
C GLY A 383 4.43 -17.09 21.09
N ARG A 384 4.28 -16.18 22.07
CA ARG A 384 3.90 -16.50 23.46
C ARG A 384 2.41 -16.78 23.64
N CYS A 385 1.58 -16.36 22.69
CA CYS A 385 0.11 -16.49 22.71
C CYS A 385 -0.37 -17.66 21.85
N ALA A 386 0.44 -18.09 20.88
CA ALA A 386 0.25 -19.34 20.15
C ALA A 386 0.62 -20.51 21.08
N GLY A 387 -0.37 -21.15 21.70
CA GLY A 387 -0.15 -22.29 22.60
C GLY A 387 0.49 -23.49 21.90
N ASP A 388 1.10 -24.38 22.68
CA ASP A 388 1.89 -25.55 22.25
C ASP A 388 1.07 -26.71 21.61
N THR A 389 -0.21 -26.50 21.28
CA THR A 389 -1.08 -27.50 20.64
C THR A 389 -1.93 -26.85 19.54
N LEU A 390 -1.29 -26.56 18.42
CA LEU A 390 -1.87 -25.99 17.20
C LEU A 390 -2.54 -27.07 16.33
N VAL A 391 -3.51 -27.78 16.90
CA VAL A 391 -4.42 -28.64 16.13
C VAL A 391 -5.84 -28.37 16.63
N ASP A 392 -6.66 -27.82 15.75
CA ASP A 392 -8.12 -27.60 15.86
C ASP A 392 -8.69 -26.48 16.77
N ASP A 393 -7.95 -25.93 17.76
CA ASP A 393 -8.55 -25.06 18.80
C ASP A 393 -7.85 -23.69 19.00
N GLY A 394 -7.82 -22.81 17.99
CA GLY A 394 -7.70 -21.33 18.13
C GLY A 394 -6.52 -20.71 18.90
N LEU A 395 -6.41 -19.37 18.86
CA LEU A 395 -5.36 -18.60 19.59
C LEU A 395 -5.84 -18.15 20.99
N PHE A 396 -5.16 -18.55 22.07
CA PHE A 396 -5.52 -18.18 23.45
C PHE A 396 -4.92 -16.84 23.90
N PHE A 397 -5.73 -15.92 24.42
CA PHE A 397 -5.27 -14.63 24.97
C PHE A 397 -5.46 -14.54 26.50
N PRO A 398 -4.47 -14.92 27.32
CA PRO A 398 -4.45 -14.44 28.69
C PRO A 398 -4.18 -12.92 28.69
N ALA A 399 -4.62 -12.18 29.71
CA ALA A 399 -4.39 -10.74 29.82
C ALA A 399 -2.89 -10.33 29.82
N SER A 400 -1.98 -11.30 29.98
CA SER A 400 -0.52 -11.15 29.91
C SER A 400 0.09 -11.34 28.51
N CYS A 401 -0.73 -11.62 27.50
CA CYS A 401 -0.28 -11.96 26.16
C CYS A 401 -0.32 -10.76 25.20
N GLY A 402 0.71 -10.63 24.37
CA GLY A 402 0.94 -9.53 23.44
C GLY A 402 1.98 -8.52 23.94
N VAL A 403 2.60 -7.80 23.00
CA VAL A 403 3.35 -6.56 23.30
C VAL A 403 2.33 -5.43 23.31
N SER A 404 2.18 -4.74 24.45
CA SER A 404 1.22 -3.62 24.60
C SER A 404 -0.26 -3.98 24.35
N GLY A 405 -0.67 -5.25 24.52
CA GLY A 405 -2.07 -5.68 24.38
C GLY A 405 -2.56 -5.95 22.95
N THR A 406 -1.64 -6.08 21.98
CA THR A 406 -1.98 -6.43 20.59
C THR A 406 -2.09 -7.95 20.42
N ALA A 407 -3.24 -8.40 19.88
CA ALA A 407 -3.53 -9.81 19.58
C ALA A 407 -3.07 -10.22 18.19
N TYR A 408 -3.37 -9.38 17.19
CA TYR A 408 -2.95 -9.54 15.80
C TYR A 408 -2.40 -8.23 15.26
N LEU A 409 -1.37 -8.32 14.42
CA LEU A 409 -0.98 -7.23 13.54
C LEU A 409 -1.30 -7.64 12.11
N LEU A 410 -2.28 -7.00 11.49
CA LEU A 410 -2.55 -7.15 10.07
C LEU A 410 -1.54 -6.30 9.31
N VAL A 411 -0.92 -6.87 8.26
CA VAL A 411 0.14 -6.23 7.48
C VAL A 411 -0.18 -6.34 5.99
N SER A 412 -0.22 -5.19 5.33
CA SER A 412 -0.04 -5.07 3.87
C SER A 412 1.42 -4.74 3.61
N GLY A 413 2.04 -5.54 2.75
CA GLY A 413 3.39 -5.28 2.23
C GLY A 413 3.44 -4.16 1.19
N GLY A 414 2.32 -3.47 0.96
CA GLY A 414 2.22 -2.41 -0.03
C GLY A 414 2.62 -2.88 -1.42
N ALA A 415 3.27 -1.98 -2.17
CA ALA A 415 3.66 -2.21 -3.55
C ALA A 415 4.93 -3.09 -3.70
N ASP A 416 5.78 -3.09 -2.69
CA ASP A 416 7.02 -3.87 -2.58
C ASP A 416 6.78 -5.31 -2.13
N GLY A 417 5.56 -5.60 -1.67
CA GLY A 417 5.16 -6.92 -1.21
C GLY A 417 5.70 -7.22 0.19
N PHE A 418 5.28 -8.35 0.75
CA PHE A 418 5.64 -8.72 2.11
C PHE A 418 7.03 -9.38 2.15
N ASP A 419 7.96 -8.83 2.95
CA ASP A 419 9.23 -9.48 3.30
C ASP A 419 9.17 -10.05 4.73
N ALA A 420 9.26 -11.38 4.84
CA ALA A 420 9.29 -12.07 6.12
C ALA A 420 10.52 -11.71 6.99
N SER A 421 11.61 -11.23 6.38
CA SER A 421 12.84 -10.86 7.10
C SER A 421 12.62 -9.69 8.07
N HIS A 422 11.73 -8.75 7.72
CA HIS A 422 11.32 -7.62 8.57
C HIS A 422 10.63 -8.08 9.86
N TYR A 423 10.04 -9.27 9.82
CA TYR A 423 9.12 -9.77 10.85
C TYR A 423 9.61 -11.03 11.55
N SER A 424 10.92 -11.27 11.57
CA SER A 424 11.54 -12.42 12.23
C SER A 424 11.20 -12.60 13.72
N ALA A 425 10.72 -11.55 14.40
CA ALA A 425 10.24 -11.60 15.79
C ALA A 425 8.70 -11.49 15.90
N GLY A 426 7.97 -11.76 14.81
CA GLY A 426 6.52 -11.67 14.71
C GLY A 426 6.01 -10.28 15.04
N ILE A 427 4.98 -10.22 15.90
CA ILE A 427 4.38 -8.94 16.30
C ILE A 427 5.34 -8.00 17.03
N SER A 428 6.41 -8.52 17.64
CA SER A 428 7.37 -7.72 18.40
C SER A 428 8.32 -6.90 17.52
N SER A 429 8.39 -7.21 16.22
CA SER A 429 9.09 -6.39 15.23
C SER A 429 8.43 -5.02 15.03
N GLY A 430 7.15 -4.86 15.39
CA GLY A 430 6.38 -3.65 15.06
C GLY A 430 6.09 -3.53 13.57
N CYS A 431 5.48 -2.42 13.15
CA CYS A 431 5.24 -2.16 11.72
C CYS A 431 6.51 -1.61 11.06
N HIS A 432 6.97 -2.23 9.98
CA HIS A 432 8.09 -1.72 9.21
C HIS A 432 7.71 -0.43 8.46
N ALA A 433 8.69 0.43 8.15
CA ALA A 433 8.44 1.75 7.57
C ALA A 433 7.87 1.71 6.13
N SER A 434 8.14 0.63 5.38
CA SER A 434 7.59 0.40 4.04
C SER A 434 6.18 -0.21 4.06
N ASP A 435 5.77 -0.77 5.20
CA ASP A 435 4.55 -1.55 5.33
C ASP A 435 3.40 -0.73 5.94
N ARG A 436 2.18 -1.22 5.77
CA ARG A 436 0.98 -0.65 6.39
C ARG A 436 0.35 -1.67 7.31
N CYS A 437 0.19 -1.31 8.58
CA CYS A 437 -0.25 -2.25 9.59
C CYS A 437 -1.42 -1.72 10.42
N VAL A 438 -2.31 -2.62 10.81
CA VAL A 438 -3.41 -2.35 11.76
C VAL A 438 -3.33 -3.35 12.90
N ALA A 439 -3.24 -2.82 14.12
CA ALA A 439 -3.21 -3.60 15.34
C ALA A 439 -4.65 -3.94 15.76
N VAL A 440 -4.93 -5.23 15.93
CA VAL A 440 -6.14 -5.72 16.58
C VAL A 440 -5.79 -5.98 18.04
N THR A 441 -6.32 -5.15 18.94
CA THR A 441 -5.99 -5.25 20.36
C THR A 441 -6.98 -6.13 21.10
N VAL A 442 -6.51 -6.77 22.17
CA VAL A 442 -7.35 -7.52 23.11
C VAL A 442 -8.43 -6.61 23.71
N PHE A 443 -8.10 -5.36 24.02
CA PHE A 443 -9.06 -4.40 24.56
C PHE A 443 -10.19 -4.10 23.57
N GLU A 444 -9.87 -3.90 22.28
CA GLU A 444 -10.88 -3.66 21.26
C GLU A 444 -11.77 -4.88 21.02
N LEU A 445 -11.22 -6.09 21.12
CA LEU A 445 -11.99 -7.34 21.15
C LEU A 445 -12.99 -7.34 22.30
N LEU A 446 -12.54 -7.05 23.52
CA LEU A 446 -13.39 -7.03 24.71
C LEU A 446 -14.49 -5.96 24.64
N ASP A 447 -14.16 -4.75 24.17
CA ASP A 447 -15.11 -3.64 24.06
C ASP A 447 -16.24 -3.95 23.06
N ARG A 448 -15.89 -4.51 21.89
CA ARG A 448 -16.87 -4.91 20.87
C ARG A 448 -17.73 -6.09 21.35
N MET A 449 -17.16 -7.05 22.07
CA MET A 449 -17.92 -8.16 22.66
C MET A 449 -18.89 -7.68 23.74
N THR A 450 -18.44 -6.80 24.63
CA THR A 450 -19.29 -6.18 25.65
C THR A 450 -20.43 -5.39 25.01
N SER A 451 -20.15 -4.65 23.94
CA SER A 451 -21.15 -3.93 23.15
C SER A 451 -22.16 -4.85 22.46
N ALA A 452 -21.75 -6.08 22.12
CA ALA A 452 -22.61 -7.13 21.60
C ALA A 452 -23.39 -7.89 22.69
N GLY A 453 -23.27 -7.50 23.96
CA GLY A 453 -23.92 -8.15 25.09
C GLY A 453 -23.24 -9.42 25.58
N ILE A 454 -22.01 -9.68 25.14
CA ILE A 454 -21.19 -10.82 25.56
C ILE A 454 -20.39 -10.40 26.80
N SER A 455 -20.64 -11.03 27.94
CA SER A 455 -19.89 -10.78 29.17
C SER A 455 -18.58 -11.59 29.15
N VAL A 456 -17.45 -10.90 29.00
CA VAL A 456 -16.10 -11.48 29.05
C VAL A 456 -15.53 -11.29 30.45
N ASP A 457 -15.14 -12.37 31.13
CA ASP A 457 -14.52 -12.31 32.47
C ASP A 457 -12.99 -12.34 32.35
N THR A 458 -12.28 -11.52 33.14
CA THR A 458 -10.81 -11.40 33.10
C THR A 458 -10.09 -12.37 34.05
N PHE A 459 -10.78 -13.40 34.57
CA PHE A 459 -10.23 -14.28 35.58
C PHE A 459 -9.10 -15.17 35.02
N THR A 460 -7.93 -15.09 35.66
CA THR A 460 -6.71 -15.87 35.33
C THR A 460 -6.73 -17.30 35.89
N GLY A 461 -7.90 -17.96 35.93
CA GLY A 461 -8.02 -19.34 36.40
C GLY A 461 -9.47 -19.85 36.45
N CYS A 462 -9.67 -21.17 36.36
CA CYS A 462 -10.94 -21.79 36.71
C CYS A 462 -11.17 -21.54 38.22
N PRO A 463 -12.29 -20.94 38.67
CA PRO A 463 -12.65 -20.91 40.08
C PRO A 463 -12.97 -22.30 40.61
#